data_AF-A0A3B5KM09-F1
#
_entry.id   AF-A0A3B5KM09-F1
#
_cell.length_a   1.000
_cell.length_b   1.000
_cell.length_c   1.000
_cell.angle_alpha   90.00
_cell.angle_beta   90.00
_cell.angle_gamma   90.00
#
_symmetry.space_group_name_H-M   'P 1'
#
loop_
_entity.id
_entity.type
_entity.pdbx_description
1 polymer ?
#
loop_
_entity_poly.entity_id
_entity_poly.type
_entity_poly.pdbx_seq_one_letter_code
_entity_poly.pdbx_strand_id
1 'polypeptide(L)' 'TKTKELPTTEIPLWSEGAIGLELRMPKSTVHSIIVKYRLSNTVENLPRNGRPKNTMLMLTKQQLYTLKS' A
#
# COMPACT_ATOMS: atom_id res chain seq x y z
N THR A 1 -27.32 16.82 -5.45
CA THR A 1 -27.54 15.36 -5.35
C THR A 1 -26.86 14.67 -6.52
N LYS A 2 -26.18 13.55 -6.22
CA LYS A 2 -25.57 12.57 -7.14
C LYS A 2 -24.08 12.76 -7.47
N THR A 3 -23.25 12.43 -6.48
CA THR A 3 -21.89 11.89 -6.65
C THR A 3 -21.97 10.71 -7.62
N LYS A 4 -21.18 10.76 -8.70
CA LYS A 4 -21.08 9.65 -9.66
C LYS A 4 -20.09 8.65 -9.08
N GLU A 5 -20.57 7.77 -8.21
CA GLU A 5 -19.83 6.58 -7.80
C GLU A 5 -19.51 5.77 -9.07
N LEU A 6 -18.22 5.55 -9.32
CA LEU A 6 -17.72 4.78 -10.46
C LEU A 6 -18.15 3.31 -10.25
N PRO A 7 -18.78 2.64 -11.23
CA PRO A 7 -19.29 1.28 -11.02
C PRO A 7 -18.14 0.33 -10.68
N THR A 8 -18.18 -0.25 -9.49
CA THR A 8 -17.17 -1.17 -8.94
C THR A 8 -17.17 -2.55 -9.63
N THR A 9 -17.95 -2.76 -10.69
CA THR A 9 -18.33 -4.10 -11.15
C THR A 9 -17.77 -4.50 -12.51
N GLU A 10 -16.83 -3.74 -13.08
CA GLU A 10 -16.20 -4.11 -14.36
C GLU A 10 -14.70 -3.85 -14.32
N ILE A 11 -13.98 -4.33 -13.29
CA ILE A 11 -12.58 -4.67 -13.54
C ILE A 11 -12.67 -5.85 -14.50
N PRO A 12 -12.35 -5.68 -15.79
CA PRO A 12 -12.44 -6.81 -16.69
C PRO A 12 -11.50 -7.89 -16.16
N LEU A 13 -11.88 -9.17 -16.32
CA LEU A 13 -11.11 -10.33 -15.87
C LEU A 13 -9.83 -10.49 -16.72
N TRP A 14 -9.09 -9.39 -16.91
CA TRP A 14 -7.85 -9.36 -17.65
C TRP A 14 -6.82 -10.14 -16.85
N SER A 15 -6.23 -11.13 -17.50
CA SER A 15 -5.08 -11.82 -16.93
C SER A 15 -3.93 -10.82 -16.76
N GLU A 16 -3.06 -11.05 -15.77
CA GLU A 16 -1.87 -10.22 -15.55
C GLU A 16 -1.00 -10.08 -16.81
N GLY A 17 -1.00 -11.12 -17.67
CA GLY A 17 -0.31 -11.10 -18.95
C GLY A 17 -0.94 -10.14 -19.96
N ALA A 18 -2.28 -10.09 -20.05
CA ALA A 18 -2.99 -9.15 -20.92
C ALA A 18 -2.76 -7.70 -20.46
N ILE A 19 -2.81 -7.46 -19.14
CA ILE A 19 -2.50 -6.15 -18.55
C ILE A 19 -1.05 -5.74 -18.85
N GLY A 20 -0.10 -6.68 -18.70
CA GLY A 20 1.31 -6.42 -19.00
C GLY A 20 1.57 -6.09 -20.46
N LEU A 21 0.88 -6.77 -21.39
CA LEU A 21 0.99 -6.50 -22.82
C LEU A 21 0.47 -5.10 -23.18
N GLU A 22 -0.72 -4.75 -22.70
CA GLU A 22 -1.37 -3.46 -22.95
C GLU A 22 -0.53 -2.30 -22.40
N LEU A 23 -0.06 -2.42 -21.15
CA LEU A 23 0.71 -1.40 -20.46
C LEU A 23 2.21 -1.43 -20.81
N ARG A 24 2.66 -2.36 -21.65
CA ARG A 24 4.08 -2.64 -21.94
C ARG A 24 4.92 -2.82 -20.68
N MET A 25 4.33 -3.47 -19.67
CA MET A 25 4.97 -3.78 -18.40
C MET A 25 5.31 -5.26 -18.31
N PRO A 26 6.44 -5.63 -17.70
CA PRO A 26 6.71 -7.01 -17.35
C PRO A 26 5.60 -7.58 -16.46
N LYS A 27 5.22 -8.85 -16.67
CA LYS A 27 4.22 -9.53 -15.85
C LYS A 27 4.54 -9.45 -14.34
N SER A 28 5.81 -9.53 -13.97
CA SER A 28 6.27 -9.40 -12.58
C SER A 28 5.96 -8.03 -11.96
N THR A 29 6.05 -6.96 -12.75
CA THR A 29 5.70 -5.60 -12.33
C THR A 29 4.20 -5.49 -12.11
N VAL A 30 3.39 -6.00 -13.03
CA VAL A 30 1.92 -6.04 -12.90
C VAL A 30 1.52 -6.81 -11.65
N HIS A 31 2.08 -8.01 -11.46
CA HIS A 31 1.83 -8.83 -10.27
C HIS A 31 2.16 -8.07 -8.98
N SER A 32 3.33 -7.41 -8.93
CA SER A 32 3.77 -6.64 -7.76
C SER A 32 2.83 -5.47 -7.43
N ILE A 33 2.31 -4.78 -8.46
CA ILE A 33 1.32 -3.70 -8.30
C ILE A 33 -0.01 -4.25 -7.75
N ILE A 34 -0.50 -5.36 -8.30
CA ILE A 34 -1.75 -6.01 -7.84
C ILE A 34 -1.62 -6.44 -6.38
N VAL A 35 -0.50 -7.08 -6.02
CA VAL A 35 -0.23 -7.50 -4.63
C VAL A 35 -0.18 -6.28 -3.71
N LYS A 36 0.55 -5.22 -4.09
CA LYS A 36 0.62 -3.98 -3.31
C LYS A 36 -0.77 -3.37 -3.10
N TYR A 37 -1.56 -3.29 -4.16
CA TYR A 37 -2.90 -2.73 -4.11
C TYR A 37 -3.84 -3.57 -3.23
N ARG A 38 -3.78 -4.91 -3.31
CA ARG A 38 -4.57 -5.77 -2.42
C ARG A 38 -4.22 -5.61 -0.94
N LEU A 39 -2.96 -5.35 -0.64
CA LEU A 39 -2.48 -5.18 0.74
C LEU A 39 -2.77 -3.79 1.31
N SER A 40 -2.71 -2.75 0.49
CA SER A 40 -2.72 -1.35 0.96
C SER A 40 -3.84 -0.49 0.39
N ASN A 41 -4.63 -1.02 -0.54
CA ASN A 41 -5.63 -0.30 -1.35
C ASN A 41 -5.06 0.93 -2.06
N THR A 42 -3.74 1.00 -2.25
CA THR A 42 -3.07 2.09 -2.96
C THR A 42 -1.88 1.59 -3.77
N VAL A 43 -1.66 2.26 -4.91
CA VAL A 43 -0.45 2.09 -5.71
C VAL A 43 0.56 3.22 -5.49
N GLU A 44 0.18 4.27 -4.74
CA GLU A 44 1.05 5.40 -4.44
C GLU A 44 2.29 4.95 -3.67
N ASN A 45 3.41 5.61 -3.91
CA ASN A 45 4.60 5.37 -3.12
C ASN A 45 4.30 5.80 -1.68
N LEU A 46 4.25 4.83 -0.76
CA LEU A 46 4.26 5.18 0.66
C LEU A 46 5.45 6.11 0.89
N PRO A 47 5.26 7.20 1.67
CA PRO A 47 6.36 8.06 2.02
C PRO A 47 7.45 7.18 2.60
N ARG A 48 8.64 7.20 1.97
CA ARG A 48 9.83 6.51 2.45
C ARG A 48 10.37 7.27 3.66
N ASN A 49 9.53 7.46 4.67
CA ASN A 49 9.98 7.85 6.00
C ASN A 49 10.84 6.68 6.44
N GLY A 50 12.16 6.93 6.40
CA GLY A 50 13.19 5.89 6.40
C GLY A 50 12.93 4.81 7.44
N ARG A 51 13.26 3.57 7.06
CA ARG A 51 13.34 2.33 7.86
C ARG A 51 12.59 2.44 9.20
N PRO A 52 11.51 1.69 9.47
CA PRO A 52 10.85 1.73 10.78
C PRO A 52 11.92 1.59 11.87
N LYS A 53 12.25 2.71 12.52
CA LYS A 53 13.19 2.73 13.64
C LYS A 53 12.40 2.08 14.74
N ASN A 54 12.76 0.84 15.08
CA ASN A 54 12.34 0.09 16.25
C ASN A 54 11.19 0.75 17.02
N THR A 55 9.99 0.19 16.91
CA THR A 55 8.83 0.47 17.78
C THR A 55 9.10 0.30 19.28
N MET A 56 10.34 0.05 19.70
CA MET A 56 10.80 -0.16 21.07
C MET A 56 11.57 1.05 21.67
N LEU A 57 11.68 2.20 20.99
CA LEU A 57 12.43 3.37 21.52
C LEU A 57 11.69 4.71 21.49
N MET A 58 10.35 4.73 21.41
CA MET A 58 9.56 5.94 21.65
C MET A 58 8.97 6.01 23.07
N LEU A 59 9.67 5.47 24.07
CA LEU A 59 9.46 5.91 25.44
C LEU A 59 10.46 7.02 25.72
N THR A 60 9.97 8.24 25.81
CA THR A 60 10.75 9.37 26.31
C THR A 60 11.26 9.00 27.72
N LYS A 61 12.49 9.36 28.08
CA LYS A 61 13.04 9.07 29.43
C LYS A 61 12.08 9.49 30.55
N GLN A 62 11.27 10.52 30.31
CA GLN A 62 10.24 10.98 31.23
C GLN A 62 9.15 9.92 31.52
N GLN A 63 8.68 9.17 30.51
CA GLN A 63 7.68 8.12 30.70
C GLN A 63 8.23 6.88 31.43
N LEU A 64 9.53 6.56 31.27
CA LEU A 64 10.15 5.45 31.99
C LEU A 64 10.29 5.73 33.50
N TYR A 65 10.52 6.99 33.89
CA TYR A 65 10.54 7.38 35.31
C TYR A 65 9.16 7.29 35.96
N THR A 66 8.10 7.63 35.22
CA THR A 66 6.72 7.58 35.72
C THR A 66 6.22 6.14 35.95
N LEU A 67 6.71 5.16 35.19
CA LEU A 67 6.32 3.75 35.34
C LEU A 67 7.15 2.97 36.37
N LYS A 68 8.20 3.59 36.93
CA LYS A 68 9.07 3.01 37.97
C LYS A 68 8.91 3.68 39.35
N SER A 69 7.95 4.58 39.49
CA SER A 69 7.48 5.12 40.77
C SER A 69 6.13 4.51 41.12
#